data_AF-A0A7V9FQG5-F1
#
_entry.id   AF-A0A7V9FQG5-F1
#
_cell.length_a   1.000
_cell.length_b   1.000
_cell.length_c   1.000
_cell.angle_alpha   90.00
_cell.angle_beta   90.00
_cell.angle_gamma   90.00
#
_symmetry.space_group_name_H-M   'P 1'
#
loop_
_entity.id
_entity.type
_entity.pdbx_description
1 polymer ?
#
loop_
_entity_poly.entity_id
_entity_poly.type
_entity_poly.pdbx_seq_one_letter_code
_entity_poly.pdbx_strand_id
1 'polypeptide(L)'
;MTSLDFLSPDRAVADRGLEPRLSSPLRRALAGSDELRDLSFLGKIEVRGDIEAIEEDAEVVRITPRRALVLCAPEEAAALRDRLPGMVIDMTAALAGLELRGVHALRRLTDLDLDALPAVGRVADVPCLVLREGDSFRLFFPQEYGHSVVEVVLDVLKGLE
;
A
#
# COMPACT_ATOMS: atom_id res chain seq x y z
N MET A 1 15.12 16.48 -14.42
CA MET A 1 13.84 16.04 -13.83
C MET A 1 14.02 16.05 -12.33
N THR A 2 13.11 16.70 -11.60
CA THR A 2 13.10 16.70 -10.13
C THR A 2 12.83 15.26 -9.67
N SER A 3 13.78 14.66 -8.98
CA SER A 3 13.62 13.30 -8.45
C SER A 3 12.64 13.33 -7.27
N LEU A 4 11.72 12.37 -7.19
CA LEU A 4 10.74 12.25 -6.08
C LEU A 4 11.37 11.54 -4.86
N ASP A 5 12.56 11.99 -4.48
CA ASP A 5 13.40 11.31 -3.47
C ASP A 5 12.74 11.22 -2.10
N PHE A 6 11.87 12.17 -1.77
CA PHE A 6 11.20 12.22 -0.46
C PHE A 6 10.21 11.07 -0.23
N LEU A 7 9.78 10.36 -1.28
CA LEU A 7 8.90 9.20 -1.17
C LEU A 7 9.66 7.88 -1.00
N SER A 8 10.97 7.87 -1.30
CA SER A 8 11.82 6.70 -1.20
C SER A 8 12.51 6.67 0.17
N PRO A 9 12.18 5.71 1.06
CA PRO A 9 12.78 5.66 2.40
C PRO A 9 14.32 5.60 2.38
N ASP A 10 14.92 4.90 1.40
CA ASP A 10 16.38 4.75 1.25
C ASP A 10 17.09 6.07 0.92
N ARG A 11 16.36 7.06 0.38
CA ARG A 11 16.92 8.36 -0.03
C ARG A 11 16.82 9.41 1.07
N ALA A 12 16.21 9.11 2.21
CA ALA A 12 16.23 9.99 3.37
C ALA A 12 17.66 10.05 3.94
N VAL A 13 18.32 11.21 3.84
CA VAL A 13 19.72 11.37 4.24
C VAL A 13 19.81 11.77 5.70
N ALA A 14 20.71 11.12 6.44
CA ALA A 14 21.15 11.60 7.74
C ALA A 14 22.09 12.81 7.55
N ASP A 15 21.59 14.02 7.81
CA ASP A 15 22.37 15.26 7.73
C ASP A 15 22.01 16.18 8.90
N ARG A 16 22.96 17.03 9.33
CA ARG A 16 22.78 18.04 10.39
C ARG A 16 22.19 17.50 11.71
N GLY A 17 22.56 16.27 12.08
CA GLY A 17 22.07 15.63 13.30
C GLY A 17 20.63 15.10 13.21
N LEU A 18 20.04 15.05 12.02
CA LEU A 18 18.77 14.37 11.77
C LEU A 18 19.05 12.91 11.41
N GLU A 19 18.47 11.98 12.17
CA GLU A 19 18.47 10.55 11.86
C GLU A 19 17.08 10.16 11.33
N PRO A 20 16.93 9.89 10.02
CA PRO A 20 15.66 9.44 9.47
C PRO A 20 15.20 8.14 10.12
N ARG A 21 13.91 8.05 10.44
CA ARG A 21 13.29 6.83 10.95
C ARG A 21 12.04 6.54 10.16
N LEU A 22 12.00 5.35 9.56
CA LEU A 22 10.78 4.85 8.97
C LEU A 22 9.84 4.42 10.10
N SER A 23 8.65 5.01 10.12
CA SER A 23 7.57 4.62 11.04
C SER A 23 6.32 4.35 10.23
N SER A 24 5.56 3.34 10.64
CA SER A 24 4.25 3.11 10.06
C SER A 24 3.32 4.31 10.36
N PRO A 25 2.56 4.79 9.37
CA PRO A 25 1.50 5.77 9.58
C PRO A 25 0.31 5.20 10.38
N LEU A 26 0.18 3.87 10.46
CA LEU A 26 -0.92 3.18 11.14
C LEU A 26 -0.62 2.89 12.61
N ARG A 27 0.65 3.02 13.05
CA ARG A 27 1.12 2.68 14.40
C ARG A 27 0.22 3.21 15.52
N ARG A 28 -0.21 4.46 15.41
CA ARG A 28 -1.05 5.10 16.45
C ARG A 28 -2.49 4.60 16.43
N ALA A 29 -3.05 4.40 15.24
CA ALA A 29 -4.45 3.99 15.09
C ALA A 29 -4.65 2.50 15.41
N LEU A 30 -3.64 1.68 15.18
CA LEU A 30 -3.63 0.25 15.54
C LEU A 30 -3.18 -0.01 16.99
N ALA A 31 -2.92 1.03 17.78
CA ALA A 31 -2.41 0.87 19.14
C ALA A 31 -3.47 0.12 20.00
N GLY A 32 -3.17 -1.13 20.35
CA GLY A 32 -4.04 -1.98 21.17
C GLY A 32 -5.04 -2.84 20.39
N SER A 33 -4.92 -2.94 19.06
CA SER A 33 -5.69 -3.89 18.24
C SER A 33 -4.76 -4.81 17.45
N ASP A 34 -5.04 -6.11 17.49
CA ASP A 34 -4.35 -7.16 16.72
C ASP A 34 -5.24 -7.74 15.59
N GLU A 35 -6.44 -7.16 15.38
CA GLU A 35 -7.41 -7.65 14.38
C GLU A 35 -7.00 -7.34 12.94
N LEU A 36 -6.16 -6.31 12.77
CA LEU A 36 -5.69 -5.82 11.48
C LEU A 36 -4.17 -5.95 11.42
N ARG A 37 -3.65 -6.36 10.26
CA ARG A 37 -2.21 -6.45 10.05
C ARG A 37 -1.71 -5.25 9.25
N ASP A 38 -0.70 -4.59 9.80
CA ASP A 38 -0.03 -3.47 9.15
C ASP A 38 0.93 -3.95 8.05
N LEU A 39 0.71 -3.49 6.83
CA LEU A 39 1.53 -3.75 5.64
C LEU A 39 2.29 -2.50 5.16
N SER A 40 2.31 -1.43 5.97
CA SER A 40 2.89 -0.15 5.57
C SER A 40 4.40 -0.19 5.35
N PHE A 41 5.10 -1.22 5.80
CA PHE A 41 6.54 -1.39 5.54
C PHE A 41 6.89 -2.11 4.24
N LEU A 42 5.91 -2.70 3.53
CA LEU A 42 6.19 -3.30 2.22
C LEU A 42 6.79 -2.27 1.26
N GLY A 43 7.73 -2.72 0.43
CA GLY A 43 8.17 -1.96 -0.74
C GLY A 43 7.03 -1.85 -1.73
N LYS A 44 6.70 -0.62 -2.16
CA LYS A 44 5.56 -0.32 -3.03
C LYS A 44 6.05 0.53 -4.19
N ILE A 45 6.25 -0.05 -5.36
CA ILE A 45 6.85 0.66 -6.50
C ILE A 45 5.83 0.80 -7.62
N GLU A 46 5.45 2.02 -7.94
CA GLU A 46 4.60 2.27 -9.11
C GLU A 46 5.44 2.31 -10.38
N VAL A 47 5.06 1.50 -11.36
CA VAL A 47 5.65 1.46 -12.69
C VAL A 47 4.63 1.99 -13.70
N ARG A 48 5.04 2.94 -14.54
CA ARG A 48 4.25 3.50 -15.64
C ARG A 48 4.98 3.30 -16.97
N GLY A 49 4.27 2.76 -17.95
CA GLY A 49 4.83 2.51 -19.28
C GLY A 49 4.42 1.17 -19.84
N ASP A 50 5.42 0.39 -20.26
CA ASP A 50 5.24 -0.99 -20.71
C ASP A 50 5.42 -1.94 -19.52
N ILE A 51 4.31 -2.33 -18.91
CA ILE A 51 4.32 -3.19 -17.70
C ILE A 51 4.46 -4.69 -18.05
N GLU A 52 4.27 -5.07 -19.32
CA GLU A 52 4.49 -6.45 -19.77
C GLU A 52 5.99 -6.78 -19.87
N ALA A 53 6.85 -5.75 -19.94
CA ALA A 53 8.30 -5.87 -19.93
C ALA A 53 8.91 -6.07 -18.52
N ILE A 54 8.09 -6.20 -17.47
CA ILE A 54 8.57 -6.49 -16.11
C ILE A 54 8.94 -7.99 -16.03
N GLU A 55 10.23 -8.29 -15.99
CA GLU A 55 10.77 -9.67 -15.90
C GLU A 55 11.15 -10.08 -14.46
N GLU A 56 10.88 -9.23 -13.48
CA GLU A 56 11.28 -9.42 -12.08
C GLU A 56 10.37 -10.42 -11.36
N ASP A 57 10.96 -11.28 -10.52
CA ASP A 57 10.24 -12.21 -9.62
C ASP A 57 9.68 -11.45 -8.40
N ALA A 58 8.74 -10.54 -8.67
CA ALA A 58 8.06 -9.73 -7.68
C ALA A 58 6.55 -9.80 -7.89
N GLU A 59 5.78 -9.44 -6.86
CA GLU A 59 4.33 -9.41 -7.00
C GLU A 59 3.91 -8.16 -7.81
N VAL A 60 3.51 -8.37 -9.07
CA VAL A 60 3.08 -7.30 -9.97
C VAL A 60 1.56 -7.16 -9.97
N VAL A 61 1.06 -6.10 -9.36
CA VAL A 61 -0.37 -5.74 -9.35
C VAL A 61 -0.67 -4.82 -10.53
N ARG A 62 -1.33 -5.34 -11.56
CA ARG A 62 -1.76 -4.54 -12.71
C ARG A 62 -2.95 -3.66 -12.35
N ILE A 63 -2.80 -2.34 -12.51
CA ILE A 63 -3.87 -1.35 -12.22
C ILE A 63 -4.54 -0.92 -13.52
N THR A 64 -3.76 -0.68 -14.57
CA THR A 64 -4.22 -0.40 -15.93
C THR A 64 -3.26 -1.06 -16.92
N PRO A 65 -3.55 -1.11 -18.24
CA PRO A 65 -2.62 -1.66 -19.23
C PRO A 65 -1.22 -1.01 -19.26
N ARG A 66 -1.06 0.19 -18.65
CA ARG A 66 0.22 0.92 -18.64
C ARG A 66 0.68 1.31 -17.23
N ARG A 67 0.08 0.73 -16.19
CA ARG A 67 0.39 1.07 -14.80
C ARG A 67 0.25 -0.15 -13.91
N ALA A 68 1.28 -0.41 -13.11
CA ALA A 68 1.29 -1.46 -12.12
C ALA A 68 1.85 -0.95 -10.79
N LEU A 69 1.47 -1.59 -9.69
CA LEU A 69 2.14 -1.48 -8.40
C LEU A 69 2.89 -2.79 -8.16
N VAL A 70 4.20 -2.71 -8.00
CA VAL A 70 5.05 -3.85 -7.67
C VAL A 70 5.26 -3.88 -6.16
N LEU A 71 4.93 -5.00 -5.54
CA LEU A 71 5.10 -5.24 -4.11
C LEU A 71 6.31 -6.15 -3.87
N CYS A 72 7.14 -5.79 -2.89
CA CYS A 72 8.35 -6.53 -2.54
C CYS A 72 8.69 -6.35 -1.06
N ALA A 73 9.70 -7.08 -0.59
CA ALA A 73 10.25 -6.86 0.74
C ALA A 73 10.90 -5.45 0.83
N PRO A 74 10.83 -4.77 1.99
CA PRO A 74 11.35 -3.40 2.13
C PRO A 74 12.82 -3.25 1.70
N GLU A 75 13.65 -4.25 2.00
CA GLU A 75 15.08 -4.29 1.69
C GLU A 75 15.38 -4.45 0.18
N GLU A 76 14.42 -4.93 -0.60
CA GLU A 76 14.57 -5.15 -2.04
C GLU A 76 14.14 -3.93 -2.86
N ALA A 77 13.35 -3.03 -2.27
CA ALA A 77 12.66 -1.96 -2.97
C ALA A 77 13.62 -1.05 -3.76
N ALA A 78 14.74 -0.65 -3.16
CA ALA A 78 15.72 0.20 -3.82
C ALA A 78 16.36 -0.48 -5.03
N ALA A 79 16.76 -1.75 -4.88
CA ALA A 79 17.38 -2.51 -5.95
C ALA A 79 16.39 -2.83 -7.09
N LEU A 80 15.15 -3.12 -6.74
CA LEU A 80 14.08 -3.39 -7.71
C LEU A 80 13.69 -2.13 -8.49
N ARG A 81 13.57 -0.99 -7.81
CA ARG A 81 13.31 0.32 -8.43
C ARG A 81 14.30 0.62 -9.56
N ASP A 82 15.57 0.31 -9.36
CA ASP A 82 16.64 0.64 -10.31
C ASP A 82 16.67 -0.31 -11.52
N ARG A 83 16.01 -1.48 -11.46
CA ARG A 83 15.91 -2.45 -12.55
C ARG A 83 14.61 -2.38 -13.35
N LEU A 84 13.53 -1.87 -12.74
CA LEU A 84 12.21 -1.82 -13.36
C LEU A 84 12.19 -0.89 -14.59
N PRO A 85 11.44 -1.24 -15.65
CA PRO A 85 11.40 -0.47 -16.88
C PRO A 85 10.52 0.79 -16.79
N GLY A 86 10.74 1.74 -17.68
CA GLY A 86 9.86 2.90 -17.86
C GLY A 86 9.99 3.96 -16.77
N MET A 87 8.86 4.56 -16.38
CA MET A 87 8.83 5.54 -15.29
C MET A 87 8.52 4.81 -13.98
N VAL A 88 9.48 4.84 -13.06
CA VAL A 88 9.42 4.12 -11.78
C VAL A 88 9.35 5.13 -10.64
N ILE A 89 8.37 4.98 -9.75
CA ILE A 89 8.16 5.84 -8.59
C ILE A 89 8.05 4.95 -7.36
N ASP A 90 8.95 5.14 -6.41
CA ASP A 90 8.83 4.49 -5.10
C ASP A 90 7.73 5.18 -4.30
N MET A 91 6.66 4.44 -4.02
CA MET A 91 5.48 4.87 -3.28
C MET A 91 5.50 4.31 -1.84
N THR A 92 6.61 3.75 -1.38
CA THR A 92 6.73 3.08 -0.09
C THR A 92 6.35 3.99 1.07
N ALA A 93 6.85 5.23 1.08
CA ALA A 93 6.47 6.23 2.08
C ALA A 93 5.20 7.01 1.71
N ALA A 94 4.63 6.81 0.52
CA ALA A 94 3.40 7.49 0.09
C ALA A 94 2.14 6.74 0.52
N LEU A 95 2.19 5.41 0.53
CA LEU A 95 1.04 4.54 0.75
C LEU A 95 1.16 3.81 2.09
N ALA A 96 0.08 3.87 2.88
CA ALA A 96 -0.15 2.91 3.95
C ALA A 96 -0.60 1.56 3.36
N GLY A 97 -0.36 0.48 4.10
CA GLY A 97 -0.83 -0.85 3.76
C GLY A 97 -1.55 -1.47 4.94
N LEU A 98 -2.72 -2.07 4.71
CA LEU A 98 -3.53 -2.71 5.74
C LEU A 98 -4.09 -4.03 5.21
N GLU A 99 -3.99 -5.10 6.00
CA GLU A 99 -4.66 -6.37 5.72
C GLU A 99 -5.87 -6.53 6.65
N LEU A 100 -7.02 -6.78 6.02
CA LEU A 100 -8.31 -7.00 6.65
C LEU A 100 -8.82 -8.40 6.30
N ARG A 101 -9.27 -9.17 7.29
CA ARG A 101 -9.88 -10.49 7.07
C ARG A 101 -11.40 -10.39 6.99
N GLY A 102 -11.99 -11.21 6.12
CA GLY A 102 -13.42 -11.42 6.08
C GLY A 102 -14.18 -10.49 5.13
N VAL A 103 -14.92 -11.10 4.20
CA VAL A 103 -15.67 -10.40 3.15
C VAL A 103 -16.79 -9.49 3.70
N HIS A 104 -17.38 -9.84 4.84
CA HIS A 104 -18.48 -9.07 5.44
C HIS A 104 -18.04 -7.70 5.95
N ALA A 105 -16.82 -7.58 6.47
CA ALA A 105 -16.26 -6.31 6.89
C ALA A 105 -16.01 -5.42 5.66
N LEU A 106 -15.33 -5.96 4.63
CA LEU A 106 -15.01 -5.18 3.43
C LEU A 106 -16.26 -4.70 2.68
N ARG A 107 -17.33 -5.50 2.59
CA ARG A 107 -18.61 -5.10 1.97
C ARG A 107 -19.29 -3.89 2.65
N ARG A 108 -18.99 -3.61 3.92
CA ARG A 108 -19.49 -2.40 4.59
C ARG A 108 -18.63 -1.17 4.33
N LEU A 109 -17.42 -1.37 3.82
CA LEU A 109 -16.43 -0.32 3.62
C LEU A 109 -16.34 0.14 2.17
N THR A 110 -16.83 -0.64 1.21
CA THR A 110 -16.71 -0.35 -0.23
C THR A 110 -17.86 -0.92 -1.06
N ASP A 111 -18.16 -0.24 -2.16
CA ASP A 111 -19.06 -0.70 -3.22
C ASP A 111 -18.34 -1.48 -4.35
N LEU A 112 -17.04 -1.76 -4.18
CA LEU A 112 -16.28 -2.54 -5.16
C LEU A 112 -16.86 -3.95 -5.33
N ASP A 113 -16.82 -4.44 -6.56
CA ASP A 113 -17.06 -5.86 -6.84
C ASP A 113 -15.85 -6.70 -6.35
N LEU A 114 -16.06 -7.41 -5.24
CA LEU A 114 -15.00 -8.17 -4.56
C LEU A 114 -14.59 -9.46 -5.28
N ASP A 115 -15.35 -9.88 -6.31
CA ASP A 115 -15.01 -11.00 -7.17
C ASP A 115 -14.21 -10.57 -8.42
N ALA A 116 -14.08 -9.26 -8.64
CA ALA A 116 -13.33 -8.65 -9.75
C ALA A 116 -12.07 -7.89 -9.30
N LEU A 117 -11.43 -8.33 -8.22
CA LEU A 117 -10.17 -7.76 -7.71
C LEU A 117 -8.94 -8.33 -8.49
N PRO A 118 -7.84 -7.56 -8.67
CA PRO A 118 -7.55 -6.27 -8.05
C PRO A 118 -8.34 -5.10 -8.65
N ALA A 119 -8.73 -4.14 -7.81
CA ALA A 119 -9.45 -2.95 -8.25
C ALA A 119 -9.06 -1.70 -7.47
N VAL A 120 -9.20 -0.54 -8.10
CA VAL A 120 -9.10 0.77 -7.43
C VAL A 120 -10.51 1.32 -7.22
N GLY A 121 -10.82 1.69 -5.99
CA GLY A 121 -12.12 2.24 -5.62
C GLY A 121 -12.05 3.03 -4.32
N ARG A 122 -13.21 3.28 -3.71
CA ARG A 122 -13.27 3.92 -2.39
C ARG A 122 -13.44 2.86 -1.32
N VAL A 123 -12.62 2.93 -0.28
CA VAL A 123 -12.77 2.14 0.95
C VAL A 123 -12.82 3.14 2.11
N ALA A 124 -13.89 3.12 2.92
CA ALA A 124 -14.13 4.14 3.95
C ALA A 124 -14.01 5.57 3.37
N ASP A 125 -14.61 5.80 2.20
CA ASP A 125 -14.55 7.04 1.44
C ASP A 125 -13.14 7.49 0.97
N VAL A 126 -12.11 6.67 1.11
CA VAL A 126 -10.74 7.00 0.69
C VAL A 126 -10.35 6.22 -0.58
N PRO A 127 -9.70 6.86 -1.58
CA PRO A 127 -9.16 6.14 -2.73
C PRO A 127 -8.18 5.04 -2.29
N CYS A 128 -8.44 3.81 -2.73
CA CYS A 128 -7.74 2.63 -2.25
C CYS A 128 -7.59 1.61 -3.39
N LEU A 129 -6.39 1.02 -3.49
CA LEU A 129 -6.16 -0.19 -4.26
C LEU A 129 -6.44 -1.40 -3.36
N VAL A 130 -7.32 -2.28 -3.82
CA VAL A 130 -7.77 -3.45 -3.09
C VAL A 130 -7.32 -4.71 -3.81
N LEU A 131 -6.64 -5.58 -3.09
CA LEU A 131 -6.23 -6.92 -3.50
C LEU A 131 -6.97 -7.97 -2.69
N ARG A 132 -7.14 -9.16 -3.25
CA ARG A 132 -7.64 -10.34 -2.54
C ARG A 132 -6.52 -11.34 -2.34
N GLU A 133 -6.44 -11.92 -1.15
CA GLU A 133 -5.50 -12.99 -0.79
C GLU A 133 -6.25 -14.06 0.02
N GLY A 134 -6.79 -15.06 -0.67
CA GLY A 134 -7.70 -16.03 -0.07
C GLY A 134 -8.93 -15.35 0.54
N ASP A 135 -9.02 -15.38 1.88
CA ASP A 135 -10.11 -14.80 2.68
C ASP A 135 -9.75 -13.42 3.29
N SER A 136 -8.56 -12.90 2.99
CA SER A 136 -8.14 -11.55 3.38
C SER A 136 -8.05 -10.61 2.19
N PHE A 137 -7.99 -9.31 2.50
CA PHE A 137 -7.87 -8.23 1.54
C PHE A 137 -6.74 -7.30 1.95
N ARG A 138 -5.87 -6.97 1.00
CA ARG A 138 -4.81 -5.96 1.20
C ARG A 138 -5.26 -4.65 0.61
N LEU A 139 -5.19 -3.60 1.43
CA LEU A 139 -5.65 -2.25 1.14
C LEU A 139 -4.43 -1.33 1.08
N PHE A 140 -4.24 -0.65 -0.04
CA PHE A 140 -3.18 0.35 -0.21
C PHE A 140 -3.78 1.70 -0.53
N PHE A 141 -3.50 2.69 0.31
CA PHE A 141 -4.13 4.01 0.26
C PHE A 141 -3.16 5.09 0.75
N PRO A 142 -3.39 6.38 0.44
CA PRO A 142 -2.49 7.45 0.84
C PRO A 142 -2.33 7.52 2.36
N GLN A 143 -1.08 7.59 2.84
CA GLN A 143 -0.75 7.44 4.25
C GLN A 143 -1.40 8.47 5.17
N GLU A 144 -1.72 9.66 4.65
CA GLU A 144 -2.38 10.75 5.38
C GLU A 144 -3.77 10.37 5.91
N TYR A 145 -4.41 9.38 5.28
CA TYR A 145 -5.70 8.84 5.71
C TYR A 145 -5.58 7.63 6.65
N GLY A 146 -4.34 7.23 7.00
CA GLY A 146 -4.02 6.11 7.87
C GLY A 146 -4.92 6.01 9.11
N HIS A 147 -5.04 7.13 9.81
CA HIS A 147 -5.82 7.18 11.05
C HIS A 147 -7.31 6.97 10.80
N SER A 148 -7.92 7.73 9.88
CA SER A 148 -9.37 7.67 9.67
C SER A 148 -9.83 6.34 9.08
N VAL A 149 -9.04 5.76 8.16
CA VAL A 149 -9.38 4.46 7.56
C VAL A 149 -9.35 3.38 8.64
N VAL A 150 -8.31 3.34 9.48
CA VAL A 150 -8.21 2.34 10.55
C VAL A 150 -9.35 2.48 11.55
N GLU A 151 -9.70 3.69 12.00
CA GLU A 151 -10.83 3.89 12.91
C GLU A 151 -12.14 3.35 12.34
N VAL A 152 -12.46 3.68 11.08
CA VAL A 152 -13.68 3.21 10.41
C VAL A 152 -13.68 1.68 10.26
N VAL A 153 -12.53 1.08 9.92
CA VAL A 153 -12.42 -0.37 9.78
C VAL A 153 -12.65 -1.07 11.13
N LEU A 154 -12.03 -0.57 12.21
CA LEU A 154 -12.21 -1.13 13.55
C LEU A 154 -13.65 -0.98 14.05
N ASP A 155 -14.30 0.16 13.79
CA ASP A 155 -15.71 0.36 14.14
C ASP A 155 -16.63 -0.62 13.38
N VAL A 156 -16.33 -0.90 12.12
CA VAL A 156 -17.08 -1.90 11.32
C VAL A 156 -16.89 -3.31 11.86
N LEU A 157 -15.66 -3.67 12.25
CA LEU A 157 -15.36 -4.98 12.85
C LEU A 157 -16.09 -5.16 14.19
N LYS A 158 -16.05 -4.14 15.05
CA LYS A 158 -16.79 -4.14 16.32
C LYS A 158 -18.30 -4.23 16.12
N GLY A 159 -18.85 -3.62 15.07
CA GLY A 159 -20.28 -3.72 14.73
C GLY A 159 -20.70 -5.06 14.11
N LEU A 160 -19.75 -5.96 13.86
CA LEU A 160 -19.96 -7.30 13.32
C LEU A 160 -19.96 -8.40 14.38
N GLU A 161 -19.48 -8.10 15.59
CA GLU A 161 -19.56 -8.95 16.78
C GLU A 161 -20.98 -8.99 17.36
#